data_AF-A0A7L2YL57-F1
#
_entry.id   AF-A0A7L2YL57-F1
#
_cell.length_a   1.000
_cell.length_b   1.000
_cell.length_c   1.000
_cell.angle_alpha   90.00
_cell.angle_beta   90.00
_cell.angle_gamma   90.00
#
_symmetry.space_group_name_H-M   'P 1'
#
loop_
_entity.id
_entity.type
_entity.pdbx_description
1 polymer ?
#
loop_
_entity_poly.entity_id
_entity_poly.type
_entity_poly.pdbx_seq_one_letter_code
_entity_poly.pdbx_strand_id
1 'polypeptide(L)'
;QGRGVFASGSPFDPVTLPSGQTLYPGQGNNSYVFPGVALGVISCGLKHIGEDVFLTTAEVIAQQVSEENLQEGRLYPPLVTIQQVSLKIAVRIAEEAYRNKTASTYPQPKDLESFIRSQVYSTDYNSFVADSYSWPEEAMKVK
;
A
#
# COMPACT_ATOMS: atom_id res chain seq x y z
N GLN A 1 -10.50 22.99 -25.02
CA GLN A 1 -10.54 24.08 -24.01
C GLN A 1 -9.85 23.71 -22.69
N GLY A 2 -9.55 22.43 -22.38
CA GLY A 2 -8.70 22.07 -21.23
C GLY A 2 -9.30 22.25 -19.83
N ARG A 3 -10.60 22.60 -19.73
CA ARG A 3 -11.26 22.91 -18.44
C ARG A 3 -11.91 21.72 -17.74
N GLY A 4 -11.98 20.57 -18.41
CA GLY A 4 -12.59 19.36 -17.84
C GLY A 4 -11.60 18.64 -16.94
N VAL A 5 -12.03 18.31 -15.72
CA VAL A 5 -11.31 17.42 -14.81
C VAL A 5 -11.72 15.99 -15.16
N PHE A 6 -10.77 15.17 -15.60
CA PHE A 6 -11.06 13.89 -16.24
C PHE A 6 -10.37 12.71 -15.54
N ALA A 7 -11.10 11.61 -15.42
CA ALA A 7 -10.58 10.29 -15.08
C ALA A 7 -11.40 9.21 -15.79
N SER A 8 -10.79 8.04 -16.01
CA SER A 8 -11.41 6.90 -16.67
C SER A 8 -11.08 5.58 -15.98
N GLY A 9 -11.85 4.53 -16.25
CA GLY A 9 -11.53 3.18 -15.78
C GLY A 9 -10.38 2.52 -16.54
N SER A 10 -10.27 2.79 -17.85
CA SER A 10 -9.20 2.30 -18.73
C SER A 10 -8.11 3.37 -18.91
N PRO A 11 -6.84 2.97 -19.16
CA PRO A 11 -5.77 3.92 -19.42
C PRO A 11 -5.99 4.66 -20.75
N PHE A 12 -5.63 5.94 -20.78
CA PHE A 12 -5.52 6.75 -21.99
C PHE A 12 -4.15 7.44 -22.00
N ASP A 13 -3.59 7.62 -23.20
CA ASP A 13 -2.32 8.31 -23.38
C ASP A 13 -2.42 9.80 -22.98
N PRO A 14 -1.29 10.45 -22.65
CA PRO A 14 -1.27 11.89 -22.35
C PRO A 14 -1.79 12.73 -23.52
N VAL A 15 -2.41 13.87 -23.20
CA VAL A 15 -3.00 14.78 -24.18
C VAL A 15 -2.34 16.15 -24.10
N THR A 16 -1.68 16.58 -25.18
CA THR A 16 -1.17 17.95 -25.31
C THR A 16 -2.25 18.86 -25.88
N LEU A 17 -2.63 19.88 -25.11
CA LEU A 17 -3.59 20.89 -25.51
C LEU A 17 -2.98 21.88 -26.51
N PRO A 18 -3.80 22.64 -27.29
CA PRO A 18 -3.30 23.70 -28.15
C PRO A 18 -2.50 24.80 -27.43
N SER A 19 -2.65 24.94 -26.10
CA SER A 19 -1.85 25.84 -25.27
C SER A 19 -0.41 25.36 -25.04
N GLY A 20 -0.07 24.13 -25.45
CA GLY A 20 1.21 23.48 -25.18
C GLY A 20 1.27 22.71 -23.85
N GLN A 21 0.24 22.83 -22.99
CA GLN A 21 0.15 22.06 -21.75
C GLN A 21 -0.18 20.58 -22.04
N THR A 22 0.59 19.66 -21.48
CA THR A 22 0.31 18.22 -21.50
C THR A 22 -0.42 17.81 -20.24
N LEU A 23 -1.56 17.12 -20.39
CA LEU A 23 -2.33 16.54 -19.30
C LEU A 23 -2.21 15.02 -19.30
N TYR A 24 -2.24 14.43 -18.11
CA TYR A 24 -2.10 12.99 -17.90
C TYR A 24 -3.36 12.45 -17.22
N PRO A 25 -4.36 11.97 -18.00
CA PRO A 25 -5.64 11.56 -17.45
C PRO A 25 -5.47 10.40 -16.46
N GLY A 26 -5.97 10.59 -15.24
CA GLY A 26 -5.86 9.58 -14.17
C GLY A 26 -6.78 8.38 -14.39
N GLN A 27 -6.41 7.23 -13.82
CA GLN A 27 -7.20 6.01 -13.90
C GLN A 27 -7.92 5.72 -12.58
N GLY A 28 -9.25 5.83 -12.56
CA GLY A 28 -10.08 5.45 -11.43
C GLY A 28 -10.29 3.95 -11.38
N ASN A 29 -9.31 3.23 -10.84
CA ASN A 29 -9.29 1.77 -10.81
C ASN A 29 -9.26 1.23 -9.37
N ASN A 30 -9.96 0.12 -9.13
CA ASN A 30 -9.94 -0.64 -7.88
C ASN A 30 -8.53 -1.08 -7.45
N SER A 31 -7.56 -1.11 -8.37
CA SER A 31 -6.14 -1.34 -8.07
C SER A 31 -5.54 -0.38 -7.05
N TYR A 32 -6.11 0.82 -6.83
CA TYR A 32 -5.69 1.72 -5.75
C TYR A 32 -6.19 1.30 -4.36
N VAL A 33 -7.24 0.48 -4.30
CA VAL A 33 -7.97 0.18 -3.06
C VAL A 33 -7.66 -1.23 -2.58
N PHE A 34 -8.00 -2.25 -3.36
CA PHE A 34 -8.00 -3.64 -2.89
C PHE A 34 -6.63 -4.14 -2.40
N PRO A 35 -5.49 -3.80 -3.02
CA PRO A 35 -4.19 -4.23 -2.51
C PRO A 35 -3.87 -3.70 -1.11
N GLY A 36 -4.09 -2.39 -0.88
CA GLY A 36 -3.86 -1.76 0.43
C GLY A 36 -4.84 -2.22 1.49
N VAL A 37 -6.12 -2.35 1.13
CA VAL A 37 -7.16 -2.87 2.04
C VAL A 37 -6.85 -4.30 2.46
N ALA A 38 -6.54 -5.18 1.50
CA ALA A 38 -6.21 -6.58 1.81
C ALA A 38 -4.97 -6.67 2.71
N LEU A 39 -3.91 -5.93 2.40
CA LEU A 39 -2.71 -5.87 3.22
C LEU A 39 -3.03 -5.42 4.65
N GLY A 40 -3.77 -4.32 4.82
CA GLY A 40 -4.17 -3.83 6.15
C GLY A 40 -5.01 -4.83 6.94
N VAL A 41 -6.05 -5.40 6.31
CA VAL A 41 -6.94 -6.40 6.91
C VAL A 41 -6.17 -7.62 7.37
N ILE A 42 -5.31 -8.18 6.51
CA ILE A 42 -4.51 -9.38 6.82
C ILE A 42 -3.52 -9.07 7.94
N SER A 43 -2.80 -7.94 7.87
CA SER A 43 -1.77 -7.61 8.85
C SER A 43 -2.31 -7.38 10.26
N CYS A 44 -3.41 -6.65 10.42
CA CYS A 44 -3.99 -6.39 11.75
C CYS A 44 -5.05 -7.43 12.19
N GLY A 45 -5.43 -8.36 11.29
CA GLY A 45 -6.48 -9.34 11.55
C GLY A 45 -7.84 -8.68 11.76
N LEU A 46 -8.23 -7.74 10.90
CA LEU A 46 -9.51 -7.04 11.00
C LEU A 46 -10.67 -8.04 10.80
N LYS A 47 -11.60 -8.09 11.76
CA LYS A 47 -12.68 -9.11 11.78
C LYS A 47 -13.72 -8.91 10.68
N HIS A 48 -14.11 -7.66 10.44
CA HIS A 48 -15.14 -7.27 9.48
C HIS A 48 -14.74 -5.96 8.80
N ILE A 49 -15.04 -5.82 7.52
CA ILE A 49 -14.71 -4.64 6.72
C ILE A 49 -15.98 -3.77 6.62
N GLY A 50 -15.99 -2.64 7.31
CA GLY A 50 -17.07 -1.65 7.25
C GLY A 50 -16.88 -0.62 6.14
N GLU A 51 -17.89 0.23 5.92
CA GLU A 51 -17.83 1.33 4.95
C GLU A 51 -16.78 2.39 5.31
N ASP A 52 -16.52 2.56 6.62
CA ASP A 52 -15.49 3.43 7.17
C ASP A 52 -14.10 3.09 6.63
N VAL A 53 -13.78 1.80 6.46
CA VAL A 53 -12.51 1.36 5.88
C VAL A 53 -12.32 1.89 4.46
N PHE A 54 -13.38 1.86 3.64
CA PHE A 54 -13.32 2.34 2.26
C PHE A 54 -13.26 3.86 2.18
N LEU A 55 -13.98 4.56 3.06
CA LEU A 55 -13.91 6.01 3.16
C LEU A 55 -12.50 6.47 3.57
N THR A 56 -11.95 5.91 4.65
CA THR A 56 -10.58 6.18 5.09
C THR A 56 -9.57 5.85 3.98
N THR A 57 -9.77 4.75 3.25
CA THR A 57 -8.90 4.38 2.11
C THR A 57 -8.94 5.44 1.00
N ALA A 58 -10.13 5.94 0.65
CA ALA A 58 -10.27 7.01 -0.34
C ALA A 58 -9.55 8.30 0.09
N GLU A 59 -9.65 8.68 1.37
CA GLU A 59 -8.94 9.82 1.94
C GLU A 59 -7.42 9.63 1.85
N VAL A 60 -6.90 8.45 2.20
CA VAL A 60 -5.47 8.15 2.13
C VAL A 60 -4.94 8.23 0.69
N ILE A 61 -5.70 7.71 -0.28
CA ILE A 61 -5.35 7.81 -1.71
C ILE A 61 -5.28 9.27 -2.14
N ALA A 62 -6.30 10.08 -1.80
CA ALA A 62 -6.34 11.50 -2.13
C ALA A 62 -5.16 12.27 -1.51
N GLN A 63 -4.75 11.93 -0.28
CA GLN A 63 -3.58 12.52 0.38
C GLN A 63 -2.25 12.21 -0.31
N GLN A 64 -2.21 11.22 -1.22
CA GLN A 64 -1.00 10.90 -2.00
C GLN A 64 -0.95 11.65 -3.34
N VAL A 65 -1.99 12.39 -3.70
CA VAL A 65 -1.99 13.24 -4.90
C VAL A 65 -1.28 14.55 -4.58
N SER A 66 -0.11 14.76 -5.19
CA SER A 66 0.65 15.99 -4.98
C SER A 66 0.06 17.16 -5.78
N GLU A 67 0.47 18.38 -5.45
CA GLU A 67 0.07 19.57 -6.20
C GLU A 67 0.55 19.48 -7.66
N GLU A 68 1.74 18.93 -7.91
CA GLU A 68 2.26 18.68 -9.26
C GLU A 68 1.38 17.68 -10.02
N ASN A 69 0.84 16.65 -9.35
CA ASN A 69 -0.09 15.71 -9.97
C ASN A 69 -1.38 16.43 -10.41
N LEU A 70 -1.92 17.31 -9.57
CA LEU A 70 -3.10 18.10 -9.91
C LEU A 70 -2.85 19.06 -11.08
N GLN A 71 -1.68 19.71 -11.12
CA GLN A 71 -1.26 20.59 -12.22
C GLN A 71 -1.10 19.84 -13.55
N GLU A 72 -0.72 18.56 -13.50
CA GLU A 72 -0.69 17.63 -14.64
C GLU A 72 -2.07 17.05 -14.99
N GLY A 73 -3.13 17.38 -14.24
CA GLY A 73 -4.49 16.89 -14.45
C GLY A 73 -4.75 15.47 -13.91
N ARG A 74 -3.90 14.96 -13.02
CA ARG A 74 -4.06 13.64 -12.40
C ARG A 74 -4.94 13.75 -11.15
N LEU A 75 -5.98 12.90 -11.08
CA LEU A 75 -6.82 12.76 -9.87
C LEU A 75 -6.35 11.66 -8.91
N TYR A 76 -5.40 10.84 -9.34
CA TYR A 76 -4.87 9.71 -8.59
C TYR A 76 -3.34 9.79 -8.59
N PRO A 77 -2.67 9.29 -7.54
CA PRO A 77 -1.21 9.25 -7.50
C PRO A 77 -0.67 8.41 -8.66
N PRO A 78 0.54 8.66 -9.17
CA PRO A 78 1.10 7.89 -10.28
C PRO A 78 1.17 6.38 -9.99
N LEU A 79 0.83 5.52 -10.96
CA LEU A 79 0.81 4.06 -10.77
C LEU A 79 2.16 3.47 -10.31
N VAL A 80 3.28 4.11 -10.62
CA VAL A 80 4.61 3.68 -10.15
C VAL A 80 4.74 3.72 -8.62
N THR A 81 3.91 4.50 -7.93
CA THR A 81 3.93 4.62 -6.46
C THR A 81 2.90 3.72 -5.78
N ILE A 82 2.17 2.88 -6.54
CA ILE A 82 1.03 2.09 -6.04
C ILE A 82 1.36 1.21 -4.82
N GLN A 83 2.58 0.68 -4.74
CA GLN A 83 3.03 -0.12 -3.59
C GLN A 83 3.15 0.73 -2.32
N GLN A 84 3.67 1.95 -2.43
CA GLN A 84 3.75 2.89 -1.31
C GLN A 84 2.36 3.36 -0.88
N VAL A 85 1.46 3.61 -1.85
CA VAL A 85 0.05 3.94 -1.57
C VAL A 85 -0.62 2.80 -0.80
N SER A 86 -0.43 1.55 -1.26
CA SER A 86 -0.98 0.35 -0.62
C SER A 86 -0.48 0.19 0.82
N LEU A 87 0.80 0.44 1.07
CA LEU A 87 1.37 0.40 2.41
C LEU A 87 0.73 1.45 3.34
N LYS A 88 0.58 2.70 2.87
CA LYS A 88 -0.03 3.77 3.68
C LYS A 88 -1.49 3.47 4.02
N ILE A 89 -2.25 2.91 3.06
CA ILE A 89 -3.61 2.42 3.31
C ILE A 89 -3.60 1.35 4.40
N ALA A 90 -2.71 0.35 4.27
CA ALA A 90 -2.63 -0.75 5.23
C ALA A 90 -2.30 -0.27 6.64
N VAL A 91 -1.35 0.65 6.78
CA VAL A 91 -0.97 1.26 8.07
C VAL A 91 -2.16 1.98 8.68
N ARG A 92 -2.86 2.81 7.90
CA ARG A 92 -4.01 3.56 8.39
C ARG A 92 -5.17 2.66 8.83
N ILE A 93 -5.45 1.59 8.08
CA ILE A 93 -6.43 0.58 8.46
C ILE A 93 -6.03 -0.10 9.77
N ALA A 94 -4.76 -0.48 9.93
CA ALA A 94 -4.27 -1.10 11.16
C ALA A 94 -4.41 -0.15 12.37
N GLU A 95 -4.04 1.13 12.22
CA GLU A 95 -4.21 2.15 13.26
C GLU A 95 -5.66 2.26 13.73
N GLU A 96 -6.60 2.34 12.79
CA GLU A 96 -8.03 2.43 13.09
C GLU A 96 -8.57 1.14 13.70
N ALA A 97 -8.11 -0.02 13.23
CA ALA A 97 -8.51 -1.32 13.76
C ALA A 97 -8.09 -1.51 15.23
N TYR A 98 -6.87 -1.10 15.61
CA TYR A 98 -6.45 -1.13 17.00
C TYR A 98 -7.18 -0.08 17.85
N ARG A 99 -7.37 1.14 17.33
CA ARG A 99 -8.13 2.21 18.02
C ARG A 99 -9.56 1.78 18.35
N ASN A 100 -10.22 1.13 17.39
CA ASN A 100 -11.62 0.69 17.50
C ASN A 100 -11.76 -0.70 18.14
N LYS A 101 -10.66 -1.35 18.54
CA LYS A 101 -10.63 -2.71 19.12
C LYS A 101 -11.25 -3.79 18.21
N THR A 102 -11.16 -3.59 16.89
CA THR A 102 -11.64 -4.52 15.86
C THR A 102 -10.52 -5.38 15.26
N ALA A 103 -9.25 -5.04 15.53
CA ALA A 103 -8.08 -5.87 15.23
C ALA A 103 -8.07 -7.20 16.01
N SER A 104 -7.36 -8.20 15.49
CA SER A 104 -7.20 -9.53 16.11
C SER A 104 -5.75 -9.98 16.25
N THR A 105 -4.79 -9.36 15.55
CA THR A 105 -3.37 -9.63 15.73
C THR A 105 -2.90 -8.97 17.04
N TYR A 106 -2.44 -9.75 18.01
CA TYR A 106 -1.93 -9.23 19.29
C TYR A 106 -0.65 -9.96 19.75
N PRO A 107 0.26 -9.28 20.49
CA PRO A 107 0.17 -7.89 20.95
C PRO A 107 0.26 -6.87 19.80
N GLN A 108 -0.29 -5.66 20.01
CA GLN A 108 -0.19 -4.58 19.02
C GLN A 108 1.29 -4.26 18.76
N PRO A 109 1.74 -4.26 17.49
CA PRO A 109 3.10 -3.85 17.14
C PRO A 109 3.38 -2.41 17.60
N LYS A 110 4.59 -2.16 18.12
CA LYS A 110 5.00 -0.82 18.56
C LYS A 110 5.12 0.16 17.40
N ASP A 111 5.55 -0.34 16.24
CA ASP A 111 5.63 0.37 14.97
C ASP A 111 4.86 -0.43 13.92
N LEU A 112 3.70 0.09 13.53
CA LEU A 112 2.81 -0.56 12.56
C LEU A 112 3.37 -0.54 11.15
N GLU A 113 4.09 0.52 10.75
CA GLU A 113 4.65 0.60 9.41
C GLU A 113 5.77 -0.42 9.24
N SER A 114 6.72 -0.48 10.18
CA SER A 114 7.79 -1.48 10.15
C SER A 114 7.24 -2.91 10.21
N PHE A 115 6.21 -3.15 11.02
CA PHE A 115 5.53 -4.45 11.08
C PHE A 115 4.91 -4.83 9.75
N ILE A 116 4.12 -3.95 9.13
CA ILE A 116 3.47 -4.25 7.84
C ILE A 116 4.53 -4.44 6.75
N ARG A 117 5.57 -3.61 6.70
CA ARG A 117 6.69 -3.76 5.76
C ARG A 117 7.33 -5.15 5.86
N SER A 118 7.48 -5.70 7.08
CA SER A 118 8.04 -7.04 7.29
C SER A 118 7.15 -8.19 6.80
N GLN A 119 5.87 -7.92 6.51
CA GLN A 119 4.92 -8.90 5.97
C GLN A 119 4.72 -8.80 4.45
N VAL A 120 5.22 -7.73 3.82
CA VAL A 120 5.10 -7.56 2.37
C VAL A 120 5.97 -8.60 1.67
N TYR A 121 5.44 -9.18 0.59
CA TYR A 121 6.17 -10.12 -0.26
C TYR A 121 7.45 -9.50 -0.82
N SER A 122 8.57 -10.21 -0.69
CA SER A 122 9.84 -9.85 -1.35
C SER A 122 9.98 -10.60 -2.68
N THR A 123 10.46 -9.89 -3.70
CA THR A 123 10.77 -10.48 -5.02
C THR A 123 12.11 -11.21 -5.05
N ASP A 124 12.91 -11.11 -3.98
CA ASP A 124 14.23 -11.73 -3.90
C ASP A 124 14.11 -13.24 -3.69
N TYR A 125 15.07 -14.00 -4.22
CA TYR A 125 15.16 -15.43 -3.94
C TYR A 125 15.61 -15.70 -2.50
N ASN A 126 15.00 -16.70 -1.88
CA ASN A 126 15.46 -17.22 -0.59
C ASN A 126 16.68 -18.12 -0.77
N SER A 127 17.50 -18.25 0.28
CA SER A 127 18.51 -19.30 0.34
C SER A 127 17.84 -20.65 0.60
N PHE A 128 18.21 -21.66 -0.19
CA PHE A 128 17.78 -23.05 -0.02
C PHE A 128 18.85 -23.91 0.67
N VAL A 129 20.00 -23.31 1.01
CA VAL A 129 21.08 -23.99 1.74
C VAL A 129 20.65 -24.16 3.19
N ALA A 130 20.95 -25.32 3.77
CA ALA A 130 20.69 -25.55 5.19
C ALA A 130 21.47 -24.55 6.05
N ASP A 131 20.80 -23.99 7.06
CA ASP A 131 21.42 -23.10 8.04
C ASP A 131 22.29 -23.92 9.01
N SER A 132 23.53 -24.16 8.59
CA SER A 132 24.51 -24.94 9.35
C SER A 132 25.32 -24.03 10.26
N TYR A 133 25.31 -24.32 11.56
CA TYR A 133 26.14 -23.67 12.55
C TYR A 133 26.67 -24.70 13.56
N SER A 134 27.85 -24.45 14.11
CA SER A 134 28.52 -25.36 15.06
C SER A 134 28.21 -25.00 16.51
N TRP A 135 28.07 -26.02 17.35
CA TRP A 135 28.03 -25.88 18.80
C TRP A 135 29.45 -25.85 19.37
N PRO A 136 29.65 -25.42 20.63
CA PRO A 136 30.94 -25.58 21.31
C PRO A 136 31.43 -27.03 21.27
N GLU A 137 32.72 -27.25 21.00
CA GLU A 137 33.30 -28.59 20.70
C GLU A 137 32.97 -29.65 21.77
N GLU A 138 33.07 -29.29 23.05
CA GLU A 138 32.77 -30.20 24.17
C GLU A 138 31.32 -30.70 24.17
N ALA A 139 30.37 -29.89 23.67
CA ALA A 139 28.96 -30.26 23.56
C ALA A 139 28.66 -31.06 22.28
N MET A 140 29.57 -31.07 21.30
CA MET A 140 29.47 -31.86 20.06
C MET A 140 30.16 -33.22 20.15
N LYS A 141 30.85 -33.54 21.25
CA LYS A 141 31.48 -34.85 21.44
C LYS A 141 30.43 -35.95 21.51
N VAL A 142 30.52 -36.89 20.56
CA VAL A 142 29.72 -38.13 20.56
C VAL A 142 30.41 -39.14 21.49
N LYS A 143 29.67 -39.66 22.48
CA LYS A 143 30.16 -40.67 23.44
C LYS A 143 30.20 -42.06 22.82
#